data_AF-A0AA37D1H7-F1
#
_entry.id   AF-A0AA37D1H7-F1
#
_cell.length_a   1.000
_cell.length_b   1.000
_cell.length_c   1.000
_cell.angle_alpha   90.00
_cell.angle_beta   90.00
_cell.angle_gamma   90.00
#
_symmetry.space_group_name_H-M   'P 1'
#
loop_
_entity.id
_entity.type
_entity.pdbx_description
1 polymer ?
#
loop_
_entity_poly.entity_id
_entity_poly.type
_entity_poly.pdbx_seq_one_letter_code
_entity_poly.pdbx_strand_id
1 'polypeptide(L)'
;MQLAWIAHPEWDPAPLLARGEPLPLVLFDAPCLMRARAIRALDDAGIPWRIAFTSQSLGGIWAAVQAGLGITVRSPIGMPASLATLGGVLPSPGTLGVVLLAASHETDEARSQLQRLLTDAVHHASAGHRG
;
A
#
# COMPACT_ATOMS: atom_id res chain seq x y z
N MET A 1 -4.79 -5.33 8.28
CA MET A 1 -5.27 -4.99 6.92
C MET A 1 -4.30 -5.53 5.88
N GLN A 2 -4.79 -6.07 4.76
CA GLN A 2 -3.92 -6.60 3.69
C GLN A 2 -3.29 -5.45 2.89
N LEU A 3 -2.00 -5.57 2.60
CA LEU A 3 -1.33 -4.72 1.62
C LEU A 3 -1.40 -5.39 0.25
N ALA A 4 -1.43 -4.58 -0.80
CA ALA A 4 -1.46 -5.04 -2.17
C ALA A 4 -0.41 -4.30 -3.01
N TRP A 5 0.06 -4.98 -4.04
CA TRP A 5 0.72 -4.33 -5.18
C TRP A 5 -0.34 -3.64 -6.02
N ILE A 6 -0.13 -2.37 -6.34
CA ILE A 6 -1.07 -1.52 -7.07
C ILE A 6 -0.36 -0.93 -8.29
N ALA A 7 -1.06 -0.95 -9.42
CA ALA A 7 -0.56 -0.49 -10.70
C ALA A 7 -1.68 0.12 -11.56
N HIS A 8 -1.30 0.73 -12.68
CA HIS A 8 -2.24 1.00 -13.76
C HIS A 8 -2.84 -0.34 -14.26
N PRO A 9 -4.13 -0.43 -14.63
CA PRO A 9 -4.76 -1.69 -15.04
C PRO A 9 -4.12 -2.37 -16.25
N GLU A 10 -3.50 -1.58 -17.12
CA GLU A 10 -2.77 -2.08 -18.31
C GLU A 10 -1.28 -2.35 -18.04
N TRP A 11 -0.81 -2.21 -16.81
CA TRP A 11 0.58 -2.47 -16.47
C TRP A 11 0.80 -3.97 -16.27
N ASP A 12 1.73 -4.54 -17.04
CA ASP A 12 2.05 -5.97 -17.01
C ASP A 12 3.49 -6.22 -16.51
N PRO A 13 3.70 -6.90 -15.36
CA PRO A 13 5.02 -7.29 -14.88
C PRO A 13 5.66 -8.43 -15.68
N ALA A 14 4.88 -9.27 -16.37
CA ALA A 14 5.35 -10.54 -16.91
C ALA A 14 6.57 -10.42 -17.84
N PRO A 15 6.65 -9.43 -18.75
CA PRO A 15 7.81 -9.28 -19.63
C PRO A 15 9.09 -8.94 -18.86
N LEU A 16 9.00 -8.10 -17.82
CA LEU A 16 10.14 -7.73 -16.98
C LEU A 16 10.63 -8.93 -16.16
N LEU A 17 9.69 -9.65 -15.53
CA LEU A 17 10.00 -10.83 -14.74
C LEU A 17 10.66 -11.93 -15.59
N ALA A 18 10.13 -12.18 -16.80
CA ALA A 18 10.69 -13.18 -17.72
C ALA A 18 12.14 -12.86 -18.15
N ARG A 19 12.50 -11.58 -18.23
CA ARG A 19 13.86 -11.12 -18.59
C ARG A 19 14.76 -10.86 -17.38
N GLY A 20 14.25 -11.01 -16.15
CA GLY A 20 14.98 -10.63 -14.94
C GLY A 20 15.27 -9.13 -14.86
N GLU A 21 14.45 -8.30 -15.49
CA GLU A 21 14.64 -6.85 -15.50
C GLU A 21 14.08 -6.20 -14.23
N PRO A 22 14.68 -5.10 -13.75
CA PRO A 22 14.23 -4.43 -12.54
C PRO A 22 12.79 -3.88 -12.65
N LEU A 23 11.93 -4.28 -11.72
CA LEU A 23 10.59 -3.70 -11.57
C LEU A 23 10.68 -2.21 -11.18
N PRO A 24 9.96 -1.31 -11.89
CA PRO A 24 9.92 0.11 -11.56
C PRO A 24 9.02 0.37 -10.36
N LEU A 25 9.60 0.86 -9.27
CA LEU A 25 8.87 1.18 -8.05
C LEU A 25 8.57 2.67 -7.94
N VAL A 26 7.32 2.97 -7.57
CA VAL A 26 6.80 4.30 -7.26
C VAL A 26 6.56 4.34 -5.75
N LEU A 27 7.44 5.03 -5.01
CA LEU A 27 7.53 4.88 -3.56
C LEU A 27 7.54 6.23 -2.85
N PHE A 28 7.11 6.24 -1.59
CA PHE A 28 7.38 7.40 -0.74
C PHE A 28 8.89 7.57 -0.51
N ASP A 29 9.28 8.80 -0.20
CA ASP A 29 10.62 9.06 0.34
C ASP A 29 10.85 8.26 1.63
N ALA A 30 12.11 7.91 1.88
CA ALA A 30 12.50 7.28 3.14
C ALA A 30 12.56 8.35 4.26
N PRO A 31 12.25 7.98 5.52
CA PRO A 31 11.77 6.67 5.98
C PRO A 31 10.27 6.48 5.72
N CYS A 32 9.88 5.31 5.18
CA CYS A 32 8.47 4.96 5.00
C CYS A 32 8.27 3.45 5.16
N LEU A 33 7.30 3.05 6.00
CA LEU A 33 6.99 1.65 6.22
C LEU A 33 6.56 0.94 4.92
N MET A 34 5.76 1.60 4.07
CA MET A 34 5.29 1.00 2.82
C MET A 34 6.43 0.77 1.83
N ARG A 35 7.37 1.72 1.76
CA ARG A 35 8.62 1.59 1.01
C ARG A 35 9.42 0.38 1.47
N ALA A 36 9.65 0.26 2.78
CA ALA A 36 10.39 -0.86 3.34
C ALA A 36 9.71 -2.20 3.05
N ARG A 37 8.37 -2.26 3.12
CA ARG A 37 7.58 -3.45 2.77
C ARG A 37 7.73 -3.84 1.29
N ALA A 38 7.62 -2.88 0.38
CA ALA A 38 7.78 -3.13 -1.06
C ALA A 38 9.17 -3.69 -1.38
N ILE A 39 10.21 -3.00 -0.92
CA ILE A 39 11.60 -3.38 -1.16
C ILE A 39 11.87 -4.76 -0.59
N ARG A 40 11.51 -4.99 0.68
CA ARG A 40 11.77 -6.26 1.33
C ARG A 40 11.05 -7.43 0.67
N ALA A 41 9.79 -7.25 0.26
CA ALA A 41 9.04 -8.31 -0.41
C ALA A 41 9.71 -8.75 -1.72
N LEU A 42 10.32 -7.82 -2.47
CA LEU A 42 11.04 -8.14 -3.71
C LEU A 42 12.45 -8.68 -3.43
N ASP A 43 13.18 -8.10 -2.48
CA ASP A 43 14.50 -8.57 -2.05
C ASP A 43 14.45 -10.03 -1.55
N ASP A 44 13.51 -10.34 -0.66
CA ASP A 44 13.33 -11.69 -0.10
C ASP A 44 12.95 -12.71 -1.19
N ALA A 45 12.36 -12.26 -2.32
CA ALA A 45 12.02 -13.08 -3.48
C ALA A 45 13.10 -13.09 -4.58
N GLY A 46 14.20 -12.35 -4.41
CA GLY A 46 15.24 -12.21 -5.43
C GLY A 46 14.78 -11.51 -6.71
N ILE A 47 13.72 -10.70 -6.66
CA ILE A 47 13.19 -9.98 -7.82
C ILE A 47 13.91 -8.63 -7.94
N PRO A 48 14.63 -8.34 -9.04
CA PRO A 48 15.29 -7.06 -9.22
C PRO A 48 14.27 -5.91 -9.24
N TRP A 49 14.64 -4.78 -8.66
CA TRP A 49 13.81 -3.58 -8.66
C TRP A 49 14.66 -2.32 -8.76
N ARG A 50 14.02 -1.23 -9.17
CA ARG A 50 14.61 0.10 -9.19
C ARG A 50 13.59 1.12 -8.73
N ILE A 51 14.05 2.23 -8.17
CA ILE A 51 13.19 3.36 -7.87
C ILE A 51 12.99 4.14 -9.15
N ALA A 52 11.77 4.13 -9.68
CA ALA A 52 11.41 4.89 -10.87
C ALA A 52 10.93 6.31 -10.51
N PHE A 53 10.27 6.46 -9.35
CA PHE A 53 9.75 7.73 -8.88
C PHE A 53 9.61 7.74 -7.37
N THR A 54 9.85 8.91 -6.74
CA THR A 54 9.49 9.13 -5.34
C THR A 54 8.69 10.41 -5.12
N SER A 55 7.88 10.41 -4.06
CA SER A 55 7.13 11.59 -3.62
C SER A 55 6.84 11.55 -2.12
N GLN A 56 6.69 12.71 -1.51
CA GLN A 56 6.24 12.86 -0.12
C GLN A 56 4.71 12.90 0.02
N SER A 57 3.98 12.88 -1.11
CA SER A 57 2.52 13.02 -1.14
C SER A 57 1.87 11.76 -1.69
N LEU A 58 0.76 11.33 -1.06
CA LEU A 58 -0.03 10.22 -1.57
C LEU A 58 -0.64 10.53 -2.94
N GLY A 59 -1.08 11.78 -3.15
CA GLY A 59 -1.57 12.22 -4.45
C GLY A 59 -0.48 12.14 -5.52
N GLY A 60 0.77 12.45 -5.18
CA GLY A 60 1.91 12.32 -6.11
C GLY A 60 2.21 10.86 -6.49
N ILE A 61 2.13 9.94 -5.51
CA ILE A 61 2.23 8.50 -5.78
C ILE A 61 1.10 8.02 -6.69
N TRP A 62 -0.15 8.40 -6.39
CA TRP A 62 -1.30 8.05 -7.22
C TRP A 62 -1.18 8.56 -8.65
N ALA A 63 -0.82 9.83 -8.83
CA ALA A 63 -0.62 10.40 -10.16
C ALA A 63 0.47 9.66 -10.95
N ALA A 64 1.59 9.32 -10.32
CA ALA A 64 2.68 8.59 -10.99
C ALA A 64 2.28 7.15 -11.37
N VAL A 65 1.57 6.43 -10.51
CA VAL A 65 1.08 5.08 -10.83
C VAL A 65 0.02 5.13 -11.93
N GLN A 66 -0.90 6.10 -11.87
CA GLN A 66 -1.92 6.31 -12.92
C GLN A 66 -1.29 6.62 -14.28
N ALA A 67 -0.17 7.36 -14.31
CA ALA A 67 0.58 7.64 -15.52
C ALA A 67 1.48 6.47 -15.97
N GLY A 68 1.44 5.31 -15.29
CA GLY A 68 2.15 4.10 -15.70
C GLY A 68 3.65 4.10 -15.40
N LEU A 69 4.14 4.99 -14.52
CA LEU A 69 5.59 5.08 -14.20
C LEU A 69 6.11 3.83 -13.46
N GLY A 70 5.22 3.03 -12.88
CA GLY A 70 5.56 1.79 -12.19
C GLY A 70 4.50 1.36 -11.18
N ILE A 71 4.92 0.55 -10.21
CA ILE A 71 4.03 -0.07 -9.21
C ILE A 71 4.34 0.40 -7.79
N THR A 72 3.37 0.26 -6.90
CA THR A 72 3.52 0.61 -5.48
C THR A 72 2.90 -0.43 -4.55
N VAL A 73 3.32 -0.45 -3.28
CA VAL A 73 2.67 -1.24 -2.23
C VAL A 73 1.89 -0.33 -1.31
N ARG A 74 0.59 -0.58 -1.17
CA ARG A 74 -0.30 0.19 -0.30
C ARG A 74 -1.45 -0.66 0.23
N SER A 75 -2.17 -0.11 1.20
CA SER A 75 -3.53 -0.55 1.44
C SER A 75 -4.42 -0.16 0.25
N PRO A 76 -5.36 -1.03 -0.16
CA PRO A 76 -6.41 -0.66 -1.11
C PRO A 76 -7.35 0.44 -0.61
N ILE A 77 -7.38 0.74 0.70
CA ILE A 77 -8.21 1.84 1.25
C ILE A 77 -7.82 3.17 0.58
N GLY A 78 -8.82 3.85 0.00
CA GLY A 78 -8.61 5.13 -0.68
C GLY A 78 -7.84 5.01 -2.00
N MET A 79 -7.69 3.80 -2.55
CA MET A 79 -7.16 3.58 -3.88
C MET A 79 -8.09 4.22 -4.93
N PRO A 80 -7.57 5.03 -5.87
CA PRO A 80 -8.36 5.52 -7.00
C PRO A 80 -8.94 4.37 -7.83
N ALA A 81 -10.18 4.52 -8.30
CA ALA A 81 -10.88 3.49 -9.09
C ALA A 81 -10.23 3.21 -10.46
N SER A 82 -9.33 4.09 -10.93
CA SER A 82 -8.55 3.91 -12.16
C SER A 82 -7.31 3.05 -11.97
N LEU A 83 -7.01 2.58 -10.76
CA LEU A 83 -5.91 1.68 -10.46
C LEU A 83 -6.43 0.29 -10.11
N ALA A 84 -5.58 -0.72 -10.28
CA ALA A 84 -5.90 -2.10 -9.99
C ALA A 84 -4.85 -2.72 -9.07
N THR A 85 -5.28 -3.75 -8.33
CA THR A 85 -4.35 -4.59 -7.57
C THR A 85 -3.77 -5.68 -8.47
N LEU A 86 -2.47 -5.95 -8.36
CA LEU A 86 -1.80 -7.04 -9.06
C LEU A 86 -1.94 -8.32 -8.23
N GLY A 87 -2.99 -9.10 -8.52
CA GLY A 87 -3.31 -10.32 -7.77
C GLY A 87 -2.33 -11.45 -8.05
N GLY A 88 -1.64 -11.95 -7.01
CA GLY A 88 -0.90 -13.22 -7.02
C GLY A 88 0.36 -13.31 -7.89
N VAL A 89 0.65 -12.30 -8.72
CA VAL A 89 1.83 -12.29 -9.61
C VAL A 89 3.12 -11.94 -8.86
N LEU A 90 3.03 -11.12 -7.82
CA LEU A 90 4.16 -10.65 -7.02
C LEU A 90 4.06 -11.18 -5.58
N PRO A 91 5.20 -11.34 -4.88
CA PRO A 91 5.22 -11.82 -3.49
C PRO A 91 4.36 -10.94 -2.59
N SER A 92 3.69 -11.55 -1.60
CA SER A 92 2.82 -10.80 -0.70
C SER A 92 3.60 -9.73 0.06
N PRO A 93 3.18 -8.45 0.03
CA PRO A 93 3.77 -7.40 0.86
C PRO A 93 3.36 -7.50 2.35
N GLY A 94 2.54 -8.50 2.69
CA GLY A 94 2.09 -8.78 4.05
C GLY A 94 0.90 -7.93 4.50
N THR A 95 0.76 -7.79 5.81
CA THR A 95 -0.33 -7.02 6.43
C THR A 95 0.17 -5.84 7.24
N LEU A 96 -0.66 -4.80 7.32
CA LEU A 96 -0.48 -3.66 8.19
C LEU A 96 -1.41 -3.78 9.41
N GLY A 97 -0.83 -3.78 10.60
CA GLY A 97 -1.56 -3.60 11.85
C GLY A 97 -1.91 -2.12 12.05
N VAL A 98 -3.14 -1.86 12.48
CA VAL A 98 -3.60 -0.51 12.86
C VAL A 98 -4.01 -0.59 14.32
N VAL A 99 -3.49 0.32 15.14
CA VAL A 99 -3.79 0.40 16.57
C VAL A 99 -4.26 1.80 16.90
N LEU A 100 -5.23 1.89 17.81
CA LEU A 100 -5.70 3.16 18.35
C LEU A 100 -4.88 3.49 19.60
N LEU A 101 -4.10 4.57 19.55
CA LEU A 101 -3.37 5.07 20.69
C LEU A 101 -4.24 6.07 21.46
N ALA A 102 -4.35 5.88 22.77
CA ALA A 102 -5.09 6.78 23.66
C ALA A 102 -4.16 7.25 24.79
N ALA A 103 -4.22 8.54 25.12
CA ALA A 103 -3.51 9.08 26.28
C ALA A 103 -4.11 8.52 27.58
N SER A 104 -3.26 8.25 28.57
CA SER A 104 -3.57 7.53 29.82
C SER A 104 -4.37 8.34 30.86
N HIS A 105 -5.25 9.23 30.44
CA HIS A 105 -6.13 9.99 31.34
C HIS A 105 -7.49 9.30 31.53
N GLU A 106 -8.12 9.57 32.67
CA GLU A 106 -9.41 9.04 33.11
C GLU A 106 -10.44 8.99 31.98
N THR A 107 -10.96 7.79 31.71
CA THR A 107 -11.84 7.51 30.57
C THR A 107 -13.24 8.04 30.83
N ASP A 108 -13.63 9.13 30.15
CA ASP A 108 -15.00 9.63 30.13
C ASP A 108 -15.79 9.04 28.94
N GLU A 109 -17.12 9.09 29.01
CA GLU A 109 -18.05 8.53 28.05
C GLU A 109 -17.78 9.04 26.63
N ALA A 110 -17.52 10.33 26.46
CA ALA A 110 -17.19 10.91 25.15
C ALA A 110 -15.95 10.25 24.51
N ARG A 111 -14.93 9.90 25.32
CA ARG A 111 -13.73 9.22 24.83
C ARG A 111 -14.04 7.79 24.43
N SER A 112 -14.81 7.06 25.25
CA SER A 112 -15.24 5.70 24.93
C SER A 112 -16.09 5.64 23.65
N GLN A 113 -17.00 6.61 23.46
CA GLN A 113 -17.79 6.75 22.24
C GLN A 113 -16.89 6.99 21.02
N LEU A 114 -15.96 7.95 21.10
CA LEU A 114 -15.04 8.24 19.99
C LEU A 114 -14.13 7.05 19.66
N GLN A 115 -13.62 6.34 20.67
CA GLN A 115 -12.81 5.13 20.47
C GLN A 115 -13.58 4.06 19.71
N ARG A 116 -14.85 3.81 20.07
CA ARG A 116 -15.70 2.87 19.34
C ARG A 116 -15.93 3.32 17.91
N LEU A 117 -16.34 4.57 17.69
CA LEU A 117 -16.60 5.10 16.34
C LEU A 117 -15.36 5.02 15.43
N LEU A 118 -14.17 5.35 15.93
CA LEU A 118 -12.92 5.24 15.15
C LEU A 118 -12.57 3.78 14.84
N THR A 119 -12.74 2.89 15.82
CA THR A 119 -12.47 1.45 15.63
C THR A 119 -13.42 0.87 14.59
N ASP A 120 -14.72 1.18 14.71
CA ASP A 120 -15.73 0.77 13.74
C ASP A 120 -15.38 1.29 12.35
N ALA A 121 -15.06 2.59 12.19
CA ALA A 121 -14.70 3.17 10.90
C ALA A 121 -13.52 2.45 10.23
N VAL A 122 -12.48 2.09 10.98
CA VAL A 122 -11.32 1.35 10.46
C VAL A 122 -11.71 -0.07 10.03
N HIS A 123 -12.57 -0.75 10.82
CA HIS A 123 -13.06 -2.07 10.45
C HIS A 123 -13.90 -2.05 9.18
N HIS A 124 -14.81 -1.08 9.04
CA HIS A 124 -15.63 -0.90 7.84
C HIS A 124 -14.77 -0.61 6.61
N ALA A 125 -13.81 0.31 6.73
CA ALA A 125 -12.91 0.65 5.63
C ALA A 125 -12.04 -0.55 5.20
N SER A 126 -11.67 -1.43 6.15
CA SER A 126 -10.91 -2.66 5.87
C SER A 126 -11.77 -3.78 5.27
N ALA A 127 -13.08 -3.79 5.52
CA ALA A 127 -14.01 -4.81 5.05
C ALA A 127 -14.56 -4.51 3.63
N GLY A 128 -14.83 -3.23 3.32
CA GLY A 128 -15.43 -2.80 2.05
C GLY A 128 -14.56 -3.01 0.80
N HIS A 129 -13.31 -3.42 0.95
CA HIS A 129 -12.36 -3.66 -0.14
C HIS A 129 -12.11 -5.14 -0.43
N ARG A 130 -12.93 -6.04 0.13
CA ARG A 130 -12.88 -7.50 -0.09
C ARG A 130 -13.81 -7.99 -1.22
N GLY A 131 -14.39 -7.07 -1.99
CA GLY A 131 -15.33 -7.36 -3.09
C GLY A 131 -14.69 -7.22 -4.45
#